data_AF-A0A8J4DMQ6-F1
#
_entry.id   AF-A0A8J4DMQ6-F1
#
_cell.length_a   1.000
_cell.length_b   1.000
_cell.length_c   1.000
_cell.angle_alpha   90.00
_cell.angle_beta   90.00
_cell.angle_gamma   90.00
#
_symmetry.space_group_name_H-M   'P 1'
#
loop_
_entity.id
_entity.type
_entity.pdbx_description
1 polymer ?
#
loop_
_entity_poly.entity_id
_entity_poly.type
_entity_poly.pdbx_seq_one_letter_code
_entity_poly.pdbx_strand_id
1 'polypeptide(L)'
;MTEALTPRWQEADEAVESLVATLVALATAPPTRAARKRPGGRPRAKSRPKSTRHHIAEVIRRYRLAPGLRVDRNMVAALLIGHRDLVTNPVLVAAVARACGIITGRELSPKKVARMAAESARVAALLARAEGEPTPGAEAVVPAPRRPIGVAVRPSVRARKRSRRRARARAVRRWSLAAAGLLLLIAVVLLLG
;
A
#
# COMPACT_ATOMS: atom_id res chain seq x y z
N MET A 1 18.96 11.70 20.38
CA MET A 1 19.17 12.97 19.66
C MET A 1 17.91 13.24 18.85
N THR A 2 16.98 13.99 19.43
CA THR A 2 15.75 14.45 18.78
C THR A 2 16.14 15.61 17.88
N GLU A 3 16.25 15.33 16.59
CA GLU A 3 16.33 16.37 15.56
C GLU A 3 15.03 17.18 15.69
N ALA A 4 15.13 18.42 16.18
CA ALA A 4 13.98 19.27 16.40
C ALA A 4 13.40 19.61 15.02
N LEU A 5 12.31 18.94 14.64
CA LEU A 5 11.57 19.26 13.43
C LEU A 5 11.23 20.75 13.48
N THR A 6 11.57 21.48 12.42
CA THR A 6 11.16 22.89 12.33
C THR A 6 9.64 22.99 12.50
N PRO A 7 9.10 24.01 13.20
CA PRO A 7 7.67 24.11 13.56
C PRO A 7 6.70 23.84 12.40
N ARG A 8 7.10 24.17 11.17
CA ARG A 8 6.34 23.92 9.93
C ARG A 8 6.11 22.44 9.59
N TRP A 9 7.09 21.57 9.80
CA TRP A 9 6.97 20.14 9.54
C TRP A 9 6.15 19.47 10.64
N GLN A 10 6.20 20.04 11.85
CA GLN A 10 5.42 19.56 12.99
C GLN A 10 3.91 19.65 12.70
N GLU A 11 3.40 20.78 12.19
CA GLU A 11 1.96 20.90 11.85
C GLU A 11 1.51 19.88 10.80
N ALA A 12 2.35 19.62 9.79
CA ALA A 12 2.04 18.65 8.73
C ALA A 12 2.06 17.22 9.26
N ASP A 13 3.07 16.86 10.07
CA ASP A 13 3.19 15.53 10.67
C ASP A 13 2.07 15.28 11.69
N GLU A 14 1.71 16.25 12.53
CA GLU A 14 0.56 16.16 13.45
C GLU A 14 -0.77 15.95 12.70
N ALA A 15 -0.97 16.64 11.58
CA ALA A 15 -2.15 16.46 10.74
C ALA A 15 -2.21 15.07 10.09
N VAL A 16 -1.06 14.56 9.61
CA VAL A 16 -0.92 13.19 9.09
C VAL A 16 -1.25 12.17 10.19
N GLU A 17 -0.65 12.32 11.37
CA GLU A 17 -0.84 11.42 12.50
C GLU A 17 -2.31 11.38 12.95
N SER A 18 -2.96 12.54 13.06
CA SER A 18 -4.38 12.64 13.44
C SER A 18 -5.31 11.92 12.43
N LEU A 19 -5.06 12.12 11.13
CA LEU A 19 -5.83 11.45 10.08
C LEU A 19 -5.59 9.94 10.07
N VAL A 20 -4.34 9.51 10.21
CA VAL A 20 -3.95 8.09 10.25
C VAL A 20 -4.53 7.42 11.50
N ALA A 21 -4.44 8.05 12.66
CA ALA A 21 -5.03 7.55 13.91
C ALA A 21 -6.54 7.31 13.75
N THR A 22 -7.25 8.25 13.12
CA THR A 22 -8.67 8.13 12.81
C THR A 22 -8.96 6.94 11.87
N LEU A 23 -8.17 6.77 10.81
CA LEU A 23 -8.30 5.64 9.88
C LEU A 23 -7.99 4.30 10.55
N VAL A 24 -6.96 4.24 11.38
CA VAL A 24 -6.57 3.04 12.14
C VAL A 24 -7.70 2.66 13.10
N ALA A 25 -8.26 3.62 13.83
CA ALA A 25 -9.39 3.38 14.72
C ALA A 25 -10.62 2.81 13.98
N LEU A 26 -10.91 3.31 12.77
CA LEU A 26 -11.96 2.73 11.92
C LEU A 26 -11.63 1.31 11.45
N ALA A 27 -10.36 1.04 11.11
CA ALA A 27 -9.92 -0.26 10.63
C ALA A 27 -9.86 -1.33 11.73
N THR A 28 -9.66 -0.94 12.98
CA THR A 28 -9.63 -1.85 14.15
C THR A 28 -10.97 -1.96 14.87
N ALA A 29 -11.95 -1.12 14.52
CA ALA A 29 -13.27 -1.14 15.14
C ALA A 29 -13.94 -2.53 15.03
N PRO A 30 -14.56 -3.04 16.11
CA PRO A 30 -15.19 -4.34 16.08
C PRO A 30 -16.45 -4.33 15.20
N PRO A 31 -16.71 -5.40 14.43
CA PRO A 31 -17.92 -5.49 13.61
C PRO A 31 -19.16 -5.65 14.50
N THR A 32 -20.26 -5.01 14.08
CA THR A 32 -21.56 -5.11 14.75
C THR A 32 -22.08 -6.55 14.74
N ARG A 33 -22.99 -6.86 15.67
CA ARG A 33 -23.65 -8.17 15.73
C ARG A 33 -24.41 -8.49 14.44
N ALA A 34 -24.97 -7.46 13.80
CA ALA A 34 -25.64 -7.56 12.49
C ALA A 34 -24.65 -7.93 11.37
N ALA A 35 -23.47 -7.31 11.31
CA ALA A 35 -22.44 -7.62 10.32
C ALA A 35 -21.93 -9.07 10.38
N ARG A 36 -22.09 -9.74 11.53
CA ARG A 36 -21.69 -11.15 11.72
C ARG A 36 -22.74 -12.14 11.22
N LYS A 37 -24.01 -11.74 11.07
CA LYS A 37 -25.12 -12.62 10.67
C LYS A 37 -25.37 -12.51 9.17
N ARG A 38 -25.45 -13.65 8.46
CA ARG A 38 -25.99 -13.68 7.09
C ARG A 38 -27.52 -13.61 7.13
N PRO A 39 -28.17 -13.10 6.06
CA PRO A 39 -29.60 -13.34 5.83
C PRO A 39 -29.84 -14.86 5.82
N GLY A 40 -30.80 -15.36 6.61
CA GLY A 40 -31.15 -16.79 6.67
C GLY A 40 -30.41 -17.62 7.72
N GLY A 41 -29.77 -17.01 8.73
CA GLY A 41 -29.33 -17.70 9.95
C GLY A 41 -28.13 -18.65 9.84
N ARG A 42 -27.68 -18.99 8.61
CA ARG A 42 -26.50 -19.84 8.43
C ARG A 42 -25.22 -19.09 8.83
N PRO A 43 -24.37 -19.67 9.71
CA PRO A 43 -23.08 -19.07 10.04
C PRO A 43 -22.25 -18.93 8.75
N ARG A 44 -21.68 -17.73 8.53
CA ARG A 44 -20.78 -17.47 7.41
C ARG A 44 -19.67 -18.52 7.47
N ALA A 45 -19.55 -19.37 6.45
CA ALA A 45 -18.41 -20.27 6.31
C ALA A 45 -17.14 -19.45 6.57
N LYS A 46 -16.28 -19.96 7.47
CA LYS A 46 -15.09 -19.28 8.04
C LYS A 46 -14.00 -19.02 6.99
N SER A 47 -14.33 -18.45 5.83
CA SER A 47 -13.34 -17.78 4.98
C SER A 47 -12.94 -16.50 5.73
N ARG A 48 -12.04 -16.69 6.69
CA ARG A 48 -11.39 -15.58 7.39
C ARG A 48 -10.55 -14.85 6.35
N PRO A 49 -10.75 -13.54 6.15
CA PRO A 49 -9.86 -12.78 5.30
C PRO A 49 -8.43 -12.93 5.84
N LYS A 50 -7.46 -13.12 4.94
CA LYS A 50 -6.06 -13.37 5.29
C LYS A 50 -5.45 -12.28 6.19
N SER A 51 -5.95 -11.05 6.13
CA SER A 51 -5.68 -9.96 7.07
C SER A 51 -6.69 -8.82 6.91
N THR A 52 -6.83 -7.95 7.92
CA THR A 52 -7.69 -6.74 7.86
C THR A 52 -7.38 -5.88 6.63
N ARG A 53 -6.09 -5.65 6.35
CA ARG A 53 -5.64 -4.85 5.19
C ARG A 53 -6.02 -5.51 3.86
N HIS A 54 -5.93 -6.84 3.78
CA HIS A 54 -6.33 -7.58 2.59
C HIS A 54 -7.84 -7.49 2.38
N HIS A 55 -8.61 -7.61 3.47
CA HIS A 55 -10.07 -7.49 3.46
C HIS A 55 -10.52 -6.09 3.00
N ILE A 56 -9.91 -5.03 3.52
CA ILE A 56 -10.19 -3.66 3.10
C ILE A 56 -9.95 -3.49 1.60
N ALA A 57 -8.78 -3.91 1.10
CA ALA A 57 -8.48 -3.82 -0.33
C ALA A 57 -9.45 -4.65 -1.20
N GLU A 58 -9.87 -5.82 -0.72
CA GLU A 58 -10.87 -6.65 -1.39
C GLU A 58 -12.24 -5.96 -1.46
N VAL A 59 -12.71 -5.38 -0.35
CA VAL A 59 -13.97 -4.62 -0.28
C VAL A 59 -13.94 -3.41 -1.21
N ILE A 60 -12.84 -2.64 -1.22
CA ILE A 60 -12.67 -1.49 -2.12
C ILE A 60 -12.80 -1.92 -3.58
N ARG A 61 -12.15 -3.02 -3.97
CA ARG A 61 -12.25 -3.56 -5.35
C ARG A 61 -13.64 -4.07 -5.67
N ARG A 62 -14.26 -4.81 -4.73
CA ARG A 62 -15.58 -5.43 -4.91
C ARG A 62 -16.68 -4.39 -5.12
N TYR A 63 -16.67 -3.31 -4.34
CA TYR A 63 -17.67 -2.24 -4.40
C TYR A 63 -17.21 -1.03 -5.23
N ARG A 64 -16.08 -1.14 -5.94
CA ARG A 64 -15.50 -0.07 -6.78
C ARG A 64 -15.41 1.29 -6.07
N LEU A 65 -15.03 1.28 -4.79
CA LEU A 65 -15.05 2.48 -3.93
C LEU A 65 -14.00 3.53 -4.30
N ALA A 66 -12.97 3.14 -5.05
CA ALA A 66 -11.88 4.01 -5.50
C ALA A 66 -11.84 4.05 -7.04
N PRO A 67 -12.68 4.87 -7.69
CA PRO A 67 -12.68 4.97 -9.14
C PRO A 67 -11.30 5.44 -9.64
N GLY A 68 -10.79 4.80 -10.70
CA GLY A 68 -9.49 5.11 -11.30
C GLY A 68 -8.26 4.58 -10.54
N LEU A 69 -8.43 3.99 -9.34
CA LEU A 69 -7.32 3.48 -8.53
C LEU A 69 -7.33 1.96 -8.39
N ARG A 70 -6.20 1.32 -8.68
CA ARG A 70 -6.00 -0.10 -8.38
C ARG A 70 -5.49 -0.27 -6.95
N VAL A 71 -6.42 -0.43 -6.01
CA VAL A 71 -6.08 -0.56 -4.59
C VAL A 71 -5.66 -1.99 -4.25
N ASP A 72 -4.44 -2.13 -3.71
CA ASP A 72 -3.90 -3.38 -3.19
C ASP A 72 -3.66 -3.36 -1.66
N ARG A 73 -3.27 -4.50 -1.09
CA ARG A 73 -3.02 -4.65 0.34
C ARG A 73 -1.91 -3.72 0.84
N ASN A 74 -0.88 -3.50 0.02
CA ASN A 74 0.30 -2.73 0.42
C ASN A 74 0.01 -1.24 0.40
N MET A 75 -0.81 -0.75 -0.55
CA MET A 75 -1.32 0.62 -0.53
C MET A 75 -2.12 0.90 0.74
N VAL A 76 -3.03 0.00 1.12
CA VAL A 76 -3.77 0.12 2.38
C VAL A 76 -2.82 0.07 3.59
N ALA A 77 -1.81 -0.81 3.57
CA ALA A 77 -0.83 -0.88 4.64
C ALA A 77 -0.03 0.41 4.79
N ALA A 78 0.48 0.95 3.68
CA ALA A 78 1.28 2.16 3.66
C ALA A 78 0.46 3.39 4.06
N LEU A 79 -0.81 3.47 3.66
CA LEU A 79 -1.73 4.50 4.14
C LEU A 79 -1.88 4.46 5.67
N LEU A 80 -2.13 3.27 6.23
CA LEU A 80 -2.32 3.10 7.68
C LEU A 80 -1.03 3.29 8.51
N ILE A 81 0.13 3.38 7.85
CA ILE A 81 1.43 3.71 8.47
C ILE A 81 1.74 5.21 8.30
N GLY A 82 0.94 5.95 7.52
CA GLY A 82 1.14 7.38 7.30
C GLY A 82 2.04 7.76 6.12
N HIS A 83 2.15 6.90 5.10
CA HIS A 83 2.94 7.23 3.91
C HIS A 83 2.38 8.49 3.21
N ARG A 84 3.19 9.57 3.17
CA ARG A 84 2.79 10.91 2.72
C ARG A 84 2.04 10.93 1.39
N ASP A 85 2.57 10.28 0.35
CA ASP A 85 1.93 10.21 -0.98
C ASP A 85 0.53 9.57 -1.00
N LEU A 86 0.23 8.71 -0.03
CA LEU A 86 -1.04 8.00 0.04
C LEU A 86 -2.03 8.71 0.95
N VAL A 87 -1.55 9.32 2.04
CA VAL A 87 -2.37 10.11 2.97
C VAL A 87 -2.93 11.36 2.30
N THR A 88 -2.21 11.92 1.34
CA THR A 88 -2.63 13.07 0.53
C THR A 88 -3.62 12.74 -0.59
N ASN A 89 -3.94 11.45 -0.80
CA ASN A 89 -4.90 11.03 -1.81
C ASN A 89 -6.32 10.93 -1.22
N PRO A 90 -7.21 11.92 -1.47
CA PRO A 90 -8.53 11.96 -0.84
C PRO A 90 -9.43 10.82 -1.30
N VAL A 91 -9.26 10.33 -2.53
CA VAL A 91 -10.04 9.21 -3.08
C VAL A 91 -9.70 7.92 -2.34
N LEU A 92 -8.42 7.66 -2.10
CA LEU A 92 -7.97 6.48 -1.37
C LEU A 92 -8.43 6.53 0.09
N VAL A 93 -8.29 7.68 0.77
CA VAL A 93 -8.75 7.88 2.16
C VAL A 93 -10.26 7.64 2.28
N ALA A 94 -11.05 8.24 1.40
CA ALA A 94 -12.50 8.06 1.38
C ALA A 94 -12.90 6.59 1.12
N ALA A 95 -12.23 5.93 0.18
CA ALA A 95 -12.49 4.52 -0.15
C ALA A 95 -12.18 3.59 1.03
N VAL A 96 -11.06 3.81 1.73
CA VAL A 96 -10.69 3.03 2.92
C VAL A 96 -11.69 3.26 4.05
N ALA A 97 -12.08 4.51 4.31
CA ALA A 97 -13.09 4.82 5.32
C ALA A 97 -14.41 4.09 5.02
N ARG A 98 -14.95 4.23 3.79
CA ARG A 98 -16.18 3.53 3.37
C ARG A 98 -16.06 2.01 3.52
N ALA A 99 -14.92 1.44 3.12
CA ALA A 99 -14.68 0.00 3.27
C ALA A 99 -14.70 -0.45 4.75
N CYS A 100 -14.12 0.33 5.66
CA CYS A 100 -14.21 0.06 7.10
C CYS A 100 -15.66 0.09 7.60
N GLY A 101 -16.48 1.04 7.14
CA GLY A 101 -17.90 1.09 7.46
C GLY A 101 -18.67 -0.15 7.01
N ILE A 102 -18.41 -0.62 5.79
CA ILE A 102 -19.01 -1.86 5.25
C ILE A 102 -18.57 -3.09 6.06
N ILE A 103 -17.27 -3.22 6.36
CA ILE A 103 -16.72 -4.36 7.10
C ILE A 103 -17.29 -4.43 8.51
N THR A 104 -17.46 -3.28 9.16
CA THR A 104 -17.96 -3.19 10.52
C THR A 104 -19.49 -3.23 10.59
N GLY A 105 -20.18 -3.09 9.45
CA GLY A 105 -21.64 -2.90 9.38
C GLY A 105 -22.10 -1.60 10.05
N ARG A 106 -21.24 -0.58 10.03
CA ARG A 106 -21.52 0.78 10.50
C ARG A 106 -21.21 1.72 9.33
N GLU A 107 -22.16 1.84 8.40
CA GLU A 107 -21.96 2.72 7.26
C GLU A 107 -21.67 4.15 7.73
N LEU A 108 -20.56 4.69 7.26
CA LEU A 108 -20.18 6.06 7.56
C LEU A 108 -21.09 6.99 6.77
N SER A 109 -21.60 8.03 7.44
CA SER A 109 -22.39 9.04 6.75
C SER A 109 -21.57 9.68 5.62
N PRO A 110 -22.21 10.04 4.49
CA PRO A 110 -21.53 10.71 3.37
C PRO A 110 -20.77 11.96 3.81
N LYS A 111 -21.35 12.73 4.77
CA LYS A 111 -20.73 13.90 5.38
C LYS A 111 -19.41 13.58 6.08
N LYS A 112 -19.35 12.48 6.85
CA LYS A 112 -18.12 12.07 7.55
C LYS A 112 -17.04 11.61 6.57
N VAL A 113 -17.42 10.91 5.50
CA VAL A 113 -16.46 10.53 4.45
C VAL A 113 -15.93 11.76 3.71
N ALA A 114 -16.81 12.71 3.37
CA ALA A 114 -16.41 13.96 2.74
C ALA A 114 -15.45 14.77 3.64
N ARG A 115 -15.70 14.80 4.96
CA ARG A 115 -14.80 15.43 5.94
C ARG A 115 -13.40 14.80 5.92
N MET A 116 -13.30 13.47 5.92
CA MET A 116 -11.98 12.80 5.87
C MET A 116 -11.25 13.07 4.54
N ALA A 117 -11.98 13.15 3.43
CA ALA A 117 -11.39 13.54 2.15
C ALA A 117 -10.87 14.99 2.17
N ALA A 118 -11.61 15.91 2.80
CA ALA A 118 -11.17 17.28 2.99
C ALA A 118 -9.95 17.38 3.92
N GLU A 119 -9.89 16.58 5.00
CA GLU A 119 -8.72 16.48 5.88
C GLU A 119 -7.49 15.97 5.11
N SER A 120 -7.65 14.98 4.24
CA SER A 120 -6.59 14.50 3.34
C SER A 120 -6.08 15.59 2.39
N ALA A 121 -6.99 16.39 1.80
CA ALA A 121 -6.61 17.51 0.95
C ALA A 121 -5.89 18.63 1.74
N ARG A 122 -6.32 18.89 2.99
CA ARG A 122 -5.63 19.83 3.89
C ARG A 122 -4.21 19.37 4.21
N VAL A 123 -4.01 18.07 4.48
CA VAL A 123 -2.67 17.50 4.69
C VAL A 123 -1.79 17.70 3.44
N ALA A 124 -2.35 17.51 2.24
CA ALA A 124 -1.62 17.76 1.00
C ALA A 124 -1.16 19.22 0.88
N ALA A 125 -2.02 20.18 1.25
CA ALA A 125 -1.67 21.60 1.25
C ALA A 125 -0.58 21.94 2.28
N LEU A 126 -0.64 21.35 3.49
CA LEU A 126 0.38 21.54 4.53
C LEU A 126 1.74 21.00 4.09
N LEU A 127 1.77 19.81 3.48
CA LEU A 127 3.02 19.22 2.95
C LEU A 127 3.60 20.06 1.82
N ALA A 128 2.76 20.50 0.87
CA ALA A 128 3.21 21.38 -0.23
C ALA A 128 3.78 22.71 0.30
N ARG A 129 3.16 23.28 1.34
CA ARG A 129 3.66 24.50 2.00
C ARG A 129 5.01 24.27 2.69
N ALA A 130 5.15 23.16 3.42
CA ALA A 130 6.39 22.81 4.09
C ALA A 130 7.55 22.57 3.10
N GLU A 131 7.25 22.07 1.89
CA GLU A 131 8.22 21.86 0.81
C GLU A 131 8.61 23.15 0.07
N GLY A 132 7.68 24.11 -0.08
CA GLY A 132 7.88 25.32 -0.89
C GLY A 132 8.55 26.51 -0.19
N GLU A 133 8.64 26.52 1.15
CA GLU A 133 9.23 27.64 1.89
C GLU A 133 10.76 27.54 1.95
N PRO A 134 11.51 28.55 1.46
CA PRO A 134 12.97 28.54 1.45
C PRO A 134 13.50 28.38 2.87
N THR A 135 14.38 27.41 3.07
CA THR A 135 15.03 27.17 4.35
C THR A 135 15.89 28.38 4.70
N PRO A 136 15.66 29.09 5.83
CA PRO A 136 16.56 30.15 6.25
C PRO A 136 17.95 29.54 6.48
N GLY A 137 18.93 29.99 5.71
CA GLY A 137 20.29 29.43 5.65
C GLY A 137 20.68 28.77 4.33
N ALA A 138 19.76 28.61 3.37
CA ALA A 138 20.09 28.25 1.99
C ALA A 138 20.53 29.49 1.21
N GLU A 139 21.68 30.05 1.59
CA GLU A 139 22.39 31.03 0.77
C GLU A 139 22.63 30.42 -0.62
N ALA A 140 22.40 31.22 -1.66
CA ALA A 140 22.38 30.80 -3.05
C ALA A 140 23.74 30.26 -3.53
N VAL A 141 24.01 28.97 -3.31
CA VAL A 141 25.11 28.28 -3.99
C VAL A 141 24.67 28.06 -5.44
N VAL A 142 25.02 29.02 -6.31
CA VAL A 142 24.97 28.89 -7.76
C VAL A 142 25.78 27.64 -8.14
N PRO A 143 25.18 26.56 -8.67
CA PRO A 143 25.95 25.40 -9.05
C PRO A 143 26.75 25.74 -10.32
N ALA A 144 28.08 25.72 -10.22
CA ALA A 144 28.98 25.85 -11.36
C ALA A 144 28.58 24.85 -12.48
N PRO A 145 28.73 25.22 -13.76
CA PRO A 145 28.34 24.38 -14.89
C PRO A 145 29.13 23.06 -14.84
N ARG A 146 28.42 21.96 -14.56
CA ARG A 146 29.02 20.62 -14.52
C ARG A 146 29.35 20.18 -15.94
N ARG A 147 30.63 19.86 -16.19
CA ARG A 147 31.13 19.19 -17.39
C ARG A 147 30.29 17.95 -17.72
N PRO A 148 30.11 17.58 -19.01
CA PRO A 148 29.33 16.41 -19.39
C PRO A 148 30.03 15.14 -18.91
N ILE A 149 29.57 14.62 -17.77
CA ILE A 149 29.94 13.28 -17.31
C ILE A 149 29.16 12.30 -18.19
N GLY A 150 29.87 11.49 -18.96
CA GLY A 150 29.28 10.40 -19.75
C GLY A 150 28.34 9.57 -18.88
N VAL A 151 27.05 9.67 -19.15
CA VAL A 151 26.00 9.01 -18.38
C VAL A 151 26.06 7.52 -18.72
N ALA A 152 26.80 6.75 -17.91
CA ALA A 152 26.57 5.33 -17.83
C ALA A 152 25.14 5.12 -17.27
N VAL A 153 24.20 4.84 -18.17
CA VAL A 153 22.78 4.61 -17.87
C VAL A 153 22.67 3.47 -16.86
N ARG A 154 22.55 3.81 -15.57
CA ARG A 154 22.21 2.85 -14.52
C ARG A 154 20.80 2.31 -14.81
N PRO A 155 20.63 0.99 -15.01
CA PRO A 155 19.32 0.44 -15.32
C PRO A 155 18.37 0.65 -14.14
N SER A 156 17.19 1.20 -14.46
CA SER A 156 16.14 1.51 -13.50
C SER A 156 15.76 0.30 -12.63
N VAL A 157 15.29 0.55 -11.41
CA VAL A 157 14.86 -0.48 -10.44
C VAL A 157 13.80 -1.44 -11.03
N ARG A 158 13.03 -0.99 -12.03
CA ARG A 158 12.12 -1.84 -12.83
C ARG A 158 12.85 -2.86 -13.71
N ALA A 159 13.98 -2.50 -14.33
CA ALA A 159 14.81 -3.42 -15.12
C ALA A 159 15.45 -4.51 -14.24
N ARG A 160 15.87 -4.15 -13.01
CA ARG A 160 16.48 -5.08 -12.04
C ARG A 160 15.52 -6.15 -11.51
N LYS A 161 14.22 -5.84 -11.38
CA LYS A 161 13.20 -6.83 -10.98
C LYS A 161 12.81 -7.78 -12.11
N ARG A 162 12.82 -7.31 -13.37
CA ARG A 162 12.48 -8.13 -14.55
C ARG A 162 13.58 -9.17 -14.87
N SER A 163 14.86 -8.85 -14.66
CA SER A 163 15.97 -9.82 -14.84
C SER A 163 15.95 -10.93 -13.80
N ARG A 164 15.67 -10.62 -12.52
CA ARG A 164 15.57 -11.63 -11.44
C ARG A 164 14.43 -12.64 -11.65
N ARG A 165 13.29 -12.22 -12.21
CA ARG A 165 12.19 -13.13 -12.55
C ARG A 165 12.54 -14.09 -13.68
N ARG A 166 13.27 -13.63 -14.72
CA ARG A 166 13.73 -14.48 -15.82
C ARG A 166 14.80 -15.49 -15.38
N ALA A 167 15.70 -15.12 -14.46
CA ALA A 167 16.70 -16.03 -13.92
C ALA A 167 16.08 -17.18 -13.09
N ARG A 168 15.08 -16.88 -12.25
CA ARG A 168 14.36 -17.90 -11.47
C ARG A 168 13.57 -18.88 -12.34
N ALA A 169 12.95 -18.41 -13.42
CA ALA A 169 12.22 -19.28 -14.35
C ALA A 169 13.14 -20.27 -15.10
N ARG A 170 14.38 -19.86 -15.43
CA ARG A 170 15.37 -20.75 -16.05
C ARG A 170 15.95 -21.77 -15.06
N ALA A 171 16.14 -21.37 -13.80
CA ALA A 171 16.59 -22.29 -12.75
C ALA A 171 15.57 -23.41 -12.52
N VAL A 172 14.27 -23.09 -12.41
CA VAL A 172 13.22 -24.10 -12.20
C VAL A 172 13.18 -25.12 -13.34
N ARG A 173 13.27 -24.68 -14.61
CA ARG A 173 13.29 -25.59 -15.78
C ARG A 173 14.47 -26.55 -15.81
N ARG A 174 15.66 -26.13 -15.36
CA ARG A 174 16.85 -26.99 -15.31
C ARG A 174 16.72 -28.12 -14.28
N TRP A 175 16.07 -27.83 -13.16
CA TRP A 175 15.83 -28.83 -12.10
C TRP A 175 14.72 -29.82 -12.50
N SER A 176 13.73 -29.38 -13.29
CA SER A 176 12.69 -30.28 -13.82
C SER A 176 13.25 -31.34 -14.76
N LEU A 177 14.20 -30.96 -15.63
CA LEU A 177 14.81 -31.89 -16.59
C LEU A 177 15.77 -32.87 -15.91
N ALA A 178 16.51 -32.44 -14.88
CA ALA A 178 17.38 -33.32 -14.10
C ALA A 178 16.56 -34.37 -13.30
N ALA A 179 15.42 -33.97 -12.71
CA ALA A 179 14.55 -34.89 -11.99
C ALA A 179 13.86 -35.91 -12.93
N ALA A 180 13.46 -35.48 -14.14
CA ALA A 180 12.88 -36.38 -15.13
C ALA A 180 13.89 -37.41 -15.65
N GLY A 181 15.16 -37.02 -15.86
CA GLY A 181 16.22 -37.93 -16.26
C GLY A 181 16.55 -38.99 -15.20
N LEU A 182 16.59 -38.59 -13.93
CA LEU A 182 16.83 -39.52 -12.82
C LEU A 182 15.69 -40.56 -12.67
N LEU A 183 14.44 -40.13 -12.81
CA LEU A 183 13.29 -41.04 -12.76
C LEU A 183 13.28 -42.03 -13.93
N LEU A 184 13.65 -41.59 -15.13
CA LEU A 184 13.78 -42.48 -16.29
C LEU A 184 14.87 -43.53 -16.07
N LEU A 185 16.01 -43.13 -15.51
CA LEU A 185 17.14 -44.04 -15.26
C LEU A 185 16.80 -45.09 -14.18
N ILE A 186 16.09 -44.69 -13.12
CA ILE A 186 15.58 -45.63 -12.10
C ILE A 186 14.59 -46.62 -12.72
N ALA A 187 13.68 -46.14 -13.59
CA ALA A 187 12.70 -47.01 -14.26
C ALA A 187 13.38 -48.04 -15.18
N VAL A 188 14.45 -47.67 -15.88
CA VAL A 188 15.21 -48.58 -16.74
C VAL A 188 15.98 -49.64 -15.94
N VAL A 189 16.60 -49.26 -14.82
CA VAL A 189 17.31 -50.21 -13.94
C VAL A 189 16.34 -51.23 -13.33
N LEU A 190 15.15 -50.81 -12.93
CA LEU A 190 14.11 -51.70 -12.40
C LEU A 190 13.50 -52.65 -13.47
N LEU A 191 13.65 -52.33 -14.76
CA LEU A 191 13.14 -53.16 -15.86
C LEU A 191 14.17 -54.18 -16.37
N LEU A 192 15.44 -54.00 -16.03
CA LEU A 192 16.57 -54.82 -16.51
C LEU A 192 17.23 -55.68 -15.43
N GLY A 193 16.87 -55.49 -14.15
CA GLY A 193 17.32 -56.31 -13.02
C GLY A 193 16.19 -57.16 -12.48
#